data_AF-A0A4P0Y8S8-F1
#
_entry.id   AF-A0A4P0Y8S8-F1
#
_cell.length_a   1.000
_cell.length_b   1.000
_cell.length_c   1.000
_cell.angle_alpha   90.00
_cell.angle_beta   90.00
_cell.angle_gamma   90.00
#
_symmetry.space_group_name_H-M   'P 1'
#
loop_
_entity.id
_entity.type
_entity.pdbx_description
1 polymer ?
#
loop_
_entity_poly.entity_id
_entity_poly.type
_entity_poly.pdbx_seq_one_letter_code
_entity_poly.pdbx_strand_id
1 'polypeptide(L)' 'MRKKAVGLLGNAKGAAKPIPFAEDTCVPPEHLADYIVEFRALLDSHGLSYGMFGHVDAGVLHVRPALDMCDPQQRC' A
#
# COMPACT_ATOMS: atom_id res chain seq x y z
N MET A 1 23.99 3.72 14.94
CA MET A 1 23.08 2.58 14.66
C MET A 1 21.74 3.10 14.15
N ARG A 2 21.45 3.03 12.84
CA ARG A 2 20.09 3.28 12.27
C ARG A 2 20.07 2.96 10.76
N LYS A 3 20.36 1.70 10.41
CA LYS A 3 20.33 1.24 9.00
C LYS A 3 19.76 -0.19 8.86
N LYS A 4 18.89 -0.61 9.79
CA LYS A 4 18.34 -1.98 9.84
C LYS A 4 16.81 -2.07 9.85
N ALA A 5 16.09 -1.00 9.51
CA ALA A 5 14.63 -1.07 9.37
C ALA A 5 14.17 -1.43 7.94
N VAL A 6 14.98 -1.10 6.91
CA VAL A 6 14.62 -1.36 5.50
C VAL A 6 14.80 -2.83 5.08
N GLY A 7 15.64 -3.59 5.80
CA GLY A 7 15.90 -5.00 5.50
C GLY A 7 14.80 -5.98 5.94
N LEU A 8 13.85 -5.56 6.77
CA LEU A 8 12.85 -6.47 7.34
C LEU A 8 11.61 -6.66 6.43
N LEU A 9 11.30 -5.68 5.57
CA LEU A 9 10.21 -5.76 4.59
C LEU A 9 10.58 -6.57 3.34
N GLY A 10 11.88 -6.80 3.10
CA GLY A 10 12.36 -7.67 2.02
C GLY A 10 12.14 -9.17 2.29
N ASN A 11 11.84 -9.56 3.53
CA ASN A 11 11.78 -10.96 3.98
C ASN A 11 10.36 -11.52 4.13
N ALA A 12 9.35 -10.89 3.51
CA ALA A 12 8.04 -11.53 3.34
C ALA A 12 8.19 -12.79 2.48
N LYS A 13 7.72 -13.95 2.99
CA LYS A 13 7.69 -15.21 2.24
C LYS A 13 6.75 -15.05 1.04
N GLY A 14 7.25 -15.31 -0.17
CA GLY A 14 6.51 -15.13 -1.43
C GLY A 14 7.24 -14.19 -2.38
N ALA A 15 6.94 -14.33 -3.68
CA ALA A 15 7.46 -13.46 -4.73
C ALA A 15 6.84 -12.05 -4.67
N ALA A 16 5.61 -11.94 -4.14
CA ALA A 16 4.95 -10.67 -3.90
C ALA A 16 5.64 -9.85 -2.80
N LYS A 17 5.96 -8.58 -3.11
CA LYS A 17 6.56 -7.62 -2.17
C LYS A 17 5.69 -6.37 -2.07
N PRO A 18 5.57 -5.74 -0.90
CA PRO A 18 4.86 -4.47 -0.77
C PRO A 18 5.63 -3.39 -1.54
N ILE A 19 5.04 -2.91 -2.64
CA ILE A 19 5.62 -1.86 -3.50
C ILE A 19 4.89 -0.54 -3.22
N PRO A 20 5.59 0.60 -3.10
CA PRO A 20 4.95 1.92 -3.07
C PRO A 20 4.06 2.12 -4.29
N PHE A 21 2.77 2.42 -4.09
CA PHE A 21 1.81 2.58 -5.18
C PHE A 21 1.06 3.90 -5.10
N ALA A 22 0.23 4.08 -4.06
CA ALA A 22 -0.40 5.37 -3.77
C ALA A 22 0.29 5.96 -2.56
N GLU A 23 1.04 7.04 -2.75
CA GLU A 23 1.76 7.75 -1.69
C GLU A 23 1.27 9.22 -1.68
N ASP A 24 1.27 9.85 -0.52
CA ASP A 24 0.93 11.27 -0.35
C ASP A 24 -0.44 11.67 -0.93
N THR A 25 -1.45 10.81 -0.77
CA THR A 25 -2.83 11.20 -1.09
C THR A 25 -3.25 12.34 -0.16
N CYS A 26 -3.84 13.39 -0.73
CA CYS A 26 -4.33 14.55 0.02
C CYS A 26 -5.85 14.54 -0.05
N VAL A 27 -6.46 13.76 0.84
CA VAL A 27 -7.92 13.62 0.91
C VAL A 27 -8.44 14.50 2.04
N PRO A 28 -9.44 15.37 1.80
CA PRO A 28 -10.08 16.12 2.88
C PRO A 28 -10.56 15.18 3.99
N PRO A 29 -10.32 15.47 5.28
CA PRO A 29 -10.65 14.57 6.38
C PRO A 29 -12.11 14.08 6.37
N GLU A 30 -13.05 14.91 5.92
CA GLU A 30 -14.47 14.59 5.78
C GLU A 30 -14.77 13.47 4.77
N HIS A 31 -13.87 13.26 3.80
CA HIS A 31 -14.00 12.23 2.76
C HIS A 31 -13.05 11.04 2.97
N LEU A 32 -12.15 11.12 3.96
CA LEU A 32 -11.10 10.13 4.16
C LEU A 32 -11.66 8.73 4.47
N ALA A 33 -12.74 8.65 5.25
CA ALA A 33 -13.35 7.37 5.60
C ALA A 33 -13.92 6.66 4.36
N ASP A 34 -14.71 7.37 3.56
CA ASP A 34 -15.32 6.83 2.33
C ASP A 34 -14.24 6.46 1.31
N TYR A 35 -13.22 7.31 1.14
CA TYR A 35 -12.07 7.02 0.28
C TYR A 35 -11.35 5.73 0.69
N ILE A 36 -11.09 5.52 1.99
CA ILE A 36 -10.46 4.29 2.48
C ILE A 36 -11.34 3.08 2.17
N VAL A 37 -12.66 3.17 2.37
CA VAL A 37 -13.59 2.05 2.11
C VAL A 37 -13.59 1.67 0.63
N GLU A 38 -13.76 2.66 -0.26
CA GLU A 38 -13.78 2.41 -1.71
C GLU A 38 -12.43 1.91 -2.21
N PHE A 39 -11.32 2.47 -1.71
CA PHE A 39 -10.00 2.06 -2.15
C PHE A 39 -9.64 0.64 -1.70
N ARG A 40 -10.07 0.23 -0.50
CA ARG A 40 -9.96 -1.16 -0.04
C ARG A 40 -10.78 -2.10 -0.91
N ALA A 41 -12.03 -1.76 -1.21
CA ALA A 41 -12.88 -2.55 -2.08
C ALA A 41 -12.26 -2.73 -3.49
N LEU A 42 -11.64 -1.67 -4.03
CA LEU A 42 -10.90 -1.75 -5.29
C LEU A 42 -9.75 -2.75 -5.20
N LEU A 43 -8.89 -2.64 -4.19
CA LEU A 43 -7.73 -3.54 -4.03
C LEU A 43 -8.16 -4.99 -3.80
N ASP A 44 -9.22 -5.19 -3.00
CA ASP A 44 -9.81 -6.51 -2.75
C ASP A 44 -10.38 -7.12 -4.03
N SER A 45 -10.99 -6.30 -4.92
CA SER A 45 -11.50 -6.77 -6.22
C SER A 45 -10.40 -7.29 -7.16
N HIS A 46 -9.17 -6.80 -6.98
CA HIS A 46 -7.98 -7.27 -7.67
C HIS A 46 -7.28 -8.43 -6.94
N GLY A 47 -7.81 -8.91 -5.81
CA GLY A 47 -7.21 -9.99 -5.01
C GLY A 47 -5.85 -9.63 -4.40
N LEU A 48 -5.56 -8.34 -4.25
CA LEU A 48 -4.26 -7.88 -3.76
C LEU A 48 -4.23 -7.87 -2.24
N SER A 49 -3.16 -8.40 -1.66
CA SER A 49 -2.81 -8.10 -0.27
C SER A 49 -2.14 -6.73 -0.22
N TYR A 50 -2.46 -5.87 0.74
CA TYR A 50 -1.88 -4.52 0.82
C TYR A 50 -1.66 -4.07 2.26
N GLY A 51 -0.64 -3.22 2.44
CA GLY A 51 -0.46 -2.42 3.64
C GLY A 51 -0.99 -1.01 3.42
N MET A 52 -1.72 -0.47 4.39
CA MET A 52 -2.23 0.91 4.38
C MET A 52 -1.85 1.59 5.69
N PHE A 53 -1.17 2.73 5.61
CA PHE A 53 -0.70 3.49 6.78
C PHE A 53 -0.57 4.97 6.44
N GLY A 54 -0.68 5.85 7.43
CA GLY A 54 -0.64 7.29 7.20
C GLY A 54 -1.09 8.10 8.41
N HIS A 55 -1.09 9.43 8.27
CA HIS A 55 -1.54 10.34 9.31
C HIS A 55 -2.95 10.81 8.94
N VAL A 56 -3.94 10.22 9.62
CA VAL A 56 -5.37 10.51 9.44
C VAL A 56 -5.65 12.01 9.62
N ASP A 57 -4.98 12.62 10.60
CA ASP A 57 -5.11 14.02 11.01
C ASP A 57 -4.62 15.01 9.93
N ALA A 58 -3.76 14.55 9.01
CA ALA A 58 -3.23 15.33 7.90
C ALA A 58 -3.83 14.91 6.55
N GLY A 59 -4.77 13.96 6.53
CA GLY A 59 -5.36 13.42 5.31
C GLY A 59 -4.40 12.61 4.43
N VAL A 60 -3.25 12.20 4.99
CA VAL A 60 -2.18 11.50 4.25
C VAL A 60 -2.34 10.00 4.38
N LEU A 61 -2.59 9.31 3.27
CA LEU A 61 -2.65 7.85 3.19
C LEU A 61 -1.56 7.31 2.24
N HIS A 62 -0.79 6.34 2.71
CA HIS A 62 0.15 5.55 1.93
C HIS A 62 -0.39 4.13 1.79
N VAL A 63 -0.37 3.60 0.57
CA VAL A 63 -0.87 2.26 0.26
C VAL A 63 0.14 1.51 -0.58
N ARG A 64 0.45 0.32 -0.09
CA ARG A 64 1.48 -0.56 -0.63
C ARG A 64 0.90 -1.94 -0.91
N PRO A 65 0.35 -2.19 -2.11
CA PRO A 65 -0.03 -3.52 -2.52
C PRO A 65 1.20 -4.42 -2.64
N ALA A 66 1.02 -5.68 -2.29
CA ALA A 66 2.00 -6.73 -2.49
C ALA A 66 1.90 -7.23 -3.92
N LEU A 67 2.88 -6.89 -4.75
CA LEU A 67 2.93 -7.27 -6.17
C LEU A 67 4.11 -8.19 -6.43
N ASP A 68 3.89 -9.20 -7.27
CA ASP A 68 4.96 -10.06 -7.81
C ASP A 68 5.50 -9.45 -9.10
N MET A 69 6.63 -8.76 -9.01
CA MET A 69 7.28 -8.13 -10.16
C MET A 69 7.91 -9.13 -11.16
N CYS A 70 7.87 -10.43 -10.85
CA CYS A 70 8.23 -11.51 -11.77
C CYS A 70 7.03 -12.03 -12.57
N ASP A 71 5.79 -11.72 -12.17
CA ASP A 71 4.58 -11.99 -12.94
C ASP A 71 4.43 -10.92 -14.03
N PRO A 72 4.46 -11.28 -15.32
CA PRO A 72 4.26 -10.33 -16.42
C PRO A 72 2.92 -9.60 -16.37
N GLN A 73 1.89 -10.17 -15.73
CA GLN A 73 0.58 -9.53 -15.59
C GLN A 73 0.57 -8.44 -14.51
N GLN A 74 1.54 -8.47 -13.58
CA GLN A 74 1.67 -7.50 -12.48
C GLN A 74 2.83 -6.51 -12.69
N ARG A 75 3.59 -6.67 -13.78
CA ARG A 75 4.58 -5.69 -14.23
C ARG A 75 3.87 -4.52 -14.91
N CYS A 76 4.01 -3.34 -14.30
CA CYS A 76 3.64 -2.05 -14.90
C CYS A 76 4.40 -1.80 -16.20
#